data_AF-A0A9N9CZT8-F1
#
_entry.id   AF-A0A9N9CZT8-F1
#
_cell.length_a   1.000
_cell.length_b   1.000
_cell.length_c   1.000
_cell.angle_alpha   90.00
_cell.angle_beta   90.00
_cell.angle_gamma   90.00
#
_symmetry.space_group_name_H-M   'P 1'
#
loop_
_entity.id
_entity.type
_entity.pdbx_description
1 polymer ?
#
loop_
_entity_poly.entity_id
_entity_poly.type
_entity_poly.pdbx_seq_one_letter_code
_entity_poly.pdbx_strand_id
1 'polypeptide(L)'
;MTMKKNKDFKNLTEEEIIARLDSDNYEGGNIGLPENPTLEERTKYKLCKSILTYQLKNKLSLGQVAEKLAISEEELYDICRGKINDFSISRLIFYLEKLTTDYELIVFNKKQIGNELNIRNS
;
A
#
# COMPACT_ATOMS: atom_id res chain seq x y z
N MET A 1 8.18 -24.17 -7.79
CA MET A 1 6.81 -23.80 -7.35
C MET A 1 6.36 -22.64 -8.24
N THR A 2 5.49 -22.90 -9.20
CA THR A 2 5.16 -21.94 -10.27
C THR A 2 4.15 -20.94 -9.72
N MET A 3 4.55 -19.68 -9.53
CA MET A 3 3.61 -18.61 -9.16
C MET A 3 2.51 -18.54 -10.21
N LYS A 4 1.27 -18.81 -9.80
CA LYS A 4 0.10 -18.64 -10.65
C LYS A 4 0.00 -17.15 -10.98
N LYS A 5 0.25 -16.80 -12.24
CA LYS A 5 -0.13 -15.49 -12.80
C LYS A 5 -1.57 -15.22 -12.38
N ASN A 6 -1.80 -14.10 -11.71
CA ASN A 6 -3.14 -13.64 -11.36
C ASN A 6 -3.93 -13.46 -12.68
N LYS A 7 -4.82 -14.41 -12.95
CA LYS A 7 -5.55 -14.62 -14.22
C LYS A 7 -7.01 -14.19 -14.05
N ASP A 8 -7.31 -13.44 -12.99
CA ASP A 8 -8.50 -13.73 -12.19
C ASP A 8 -9.82 -13.16 -12.71
N PHE A 9 -9.78 -12.37 -13.79
CA PHE A 9 -10.98 -11.85 -14.46
C PHE A 9 -11.01 -12.12 -15.97
N LYS A 10 -10.00 -12.82 -16.52
CA LYS A 10 -10.00 -13.12 -17.95
C LYS A 10 -11.09 -14.16 -18.24
N ASN A 11 -12.03 -13.77 -19.11
CA ASN A 11 -13.15 -14.57 -19.59
C ASN A 11 -14.33 -14.72 -18.60
N LEU A 12 -14.46 -13.82 -17.62
CA LEU A 12 -15.65 -13.74 -16.75
C LEU A 12 -16.59 -12.66 -17.28
N THR A 13 -17.90 -12.86 -17.15
CA THR A 13 -18.90 -11.80 -17.39
C THR A 13 -18.87 -10.78 -16.25
N GLU A 14 -19.50 -9.62 -16.46
CA GLU A 14 -19.57 -8.57 -15.44
C GLU A 14 -20.24 -9.08 -14.15
N GLU A 15 -21.28 -9.89 -14.26
CA GLU A 15 -21.98 -10.50 -13.12
C GLU A 15 -21.07 -11.47 -12.34
N GLU A 16 -20.26 -12.25 -13.04
CA GLU A 16 -19.32 -13.20 -12.42
C GLU A 16 -18.14 -12.47 -11.74
N ILE A 17 -17.72 -11.33 -12.32
CA ILE A 17 -16.72 -10.44 -11.70
C ILE A 17 -17.29 -9.86 -10.41
N ILE A 18 -18.51 -9.31 -10.44
CA ILE A 18 -19.17 -8.72 -9.26
C ILE A 18 -19.37 -9.77 -8.18
N ALA A 19 -19.96 -10.93 -8.51
CA ALA A 19 -20.18 -12.01 -7.55
C ALA A 19 -18.89 -12.52 -6.90
N ARG A 20 -17.78 -12.49 -7.65
CA ARG A 20 -16.46 -12.85 -7.13
C ARG A 20 -15.89 -11.77 -6.22
N LEU A 21 -16.00 -10.48 -6.58
CA LEU A 21 -15.57 -9.36 -5.74
C LEU A 21 -16.35 -9.27 -4.43
N ASP A 22 -17.64 -9.61 -4.48
CA ASP A 22 -18.55 -9.62 -3.33
C ASP A 22 -18.41 -10.89 -2.46
N SER A 23 -17.63 -11.87 -2.90
CA SER A 23 -17.44 -13.09 -2.13
C SER A 23 -16.57 -12.85 -0.89
N ASP A 24 -16.99 -13.41 0.25
CA ASP A 24 -16.22 -13.36 1.51
C ASP A 24 -14.80 -13.97 1.39
N ASN A 25 -14.57 -14.78 0.35
CA ASN A 25 -13.30 -15.44 0.06
C ASN A 25 -12.48 -14.74 -1.04
N TYR A 26 -12.82 -13.49 -1.41
CA TYR A 26 -12.05 -12.77 -2.43
C TYR A 26 -10.69 -12.29 -1.92
N GLU A 27 -9.66 -13.03 -2.29
CA GLU A 27 -8.28 -12.73 -1.89
C GLU A 27 -7.55 -11.78 -2.86
N GLY A 28 -8.22 -10.96 -3.68
CA GLY A 28 -7.53 -10.11 -4.68
C GLY A 28 -7.50 -8.59 -4.40
N GLY A 29 -8.31 -8.10 -3.45
CA GLY A 29 -8.55 -6.66 -3.23
C GLY A 29 -7.54 -5.95 -2.34
N ASN A 30 -7.46 -4.62 -2.43
CA ASN A 30 -6.67 -3.80 -1.50
C ASN A 30 -7.38 -3.80 -0.12
N ILE A 31 -6.66 -4.10 0.96
CA ILE A 31 -7.20 -4.14 2.32
C ILE A 31 -7.36 -2.70 2.81
N GLY A 32 -8.60 -2.34 3.11
CA GLY A 32 -8.94 -1.03 3.66
C GLY A 32 -8.45 -0.85 5.10
N LEU A 33 -8.32 0.40 5.52
CA LEU A 33 -8.16 0.74 6.93
C LEU A 33 -9.47 0.49 7.70
N PRO A 34 -9.42 0.18 9.00
CA PRO A 34 -10.61 0.17 9.85
C PRO A 34 -11.25 1.57 9.90
N GLU A 35 -12.50 1.65 10.35
CA GLU A 35 -13.28 2.90 10.39
C GLU A 35 -12.59 4.03 11.17
N ASN A 36 -11.90 3.69 12.27
CA ASN A 36 -11.17 4.62 13.12
C ASN A 36 -9.70 4.20 13.25
N PRO A 37 -8.88 4.37 12.20
CA PRO A 37 -7.52 3.87 12.21
C PRO A 37 -6.64 4.75 13.12
N THR A 38 -5.74 4.11 13.85
CA THR A 38 -4.71 4.75 14.65
C THR A 38 -3.72 5.54 13.79
N LEU A 39 -2.87 6.37 14.42
CA LEU A 39 -1.79 7.06 13.71
C LEU A 39 -0.83 6.08 13.04
N GLU A 40 -0.51 4.99 13.73
CA GLU A 40 0.39 3.96 13.22
C GLU A 40 -0.20 3.28 11.98
N GLU A 41 -1.46 2.82 12.05
CA GLU A 41 -2.12 2.15 10.92
C GLU A 41 -2.20 3.06 9.68
N ARG A 42 -2.58 4.33 9.86
CA ARG A 42 -2.59 5.30 8.75
C ARG A 42 -1.21 5.50 8.16
N THR A 43 -0.17 5.53 8.98
CA THR A 43 1.22 5.70 8.53
C THR A 43 1.68 4.48 7.74
N LYS A 44 1.47 3.26 8.27
CA LYS A 44 1.79 2.01 7.56
C LYS A 44 1.07 1.91 6.23
N TYR A 45 -0.23 2.23 6.20
CA TYR A 45 -1.01 2.18 4.98
C TYR A 45 -0.48 3.14 3.91
N LYS A 46 -0.11 4.37 4.29
CA LYS A 46 0.53 5.32 3.38
C LYS A 46 1.85 4.80 2.82
N LEU A 47 2.69 4.20 3.66
CA LEU A 47 3.96 3.62 3.22
C LEU A 47 3.74 2.46 2.22
N CYS A 48 2.80 1.55 2.50
CA CYS A 48 2.38 0.50 1.57
C CYS A 48 1.93 1.08 0.21
N LYS A 49 1.09 2.12 0.23
CA LYS A 49 0.64 2.78 -1.02
C LYS A 49 1.77 3.50 -1.74
N SER A 50 2.77 4.03 -1.05
CA SER A 50 3.96 4.61 -1.69
C SER A 50 4.78 3.56 -2.41
N ILE A 51 5.01 2.38 -1.81
CA ILE A 51 5.71 1.25 -2.44
C ILE A 51 4.95 0.76 -3.68
N LEU A 52 3.62 0.57 -3.57
CA LEU A 52 2.76 0.23 -4.72
C LEU A 52 2.86 1.31 -5.82
N THR A 53 2.80 2.59 -5.44
CA THR A 53 2.89 3.71 -6.38
C THR A 53 4.22 3.70 -7.13
N TYR A 54 5.33 3.42 -6.44
CA TYR A 54 6.64 3.25 -7.07
C TYR A 54 6.60 2.13 -8.11
N GLN A 55 6.08 0.96 -7.74
CA GLN A 55 5.97 -0.20 -8.64
C GLN A 55 5.18 0.15 -9.92
N LEU A 56 4.01 0.79 -9.76
CA LEU A 56 3.13 1.19 -10.87
C LEU A 56 3.74 2.28 -11.75
N LYS A 57 4.31 3.34 -11.17
CA LYS A 57 4.93 4.45 -11.92
C LYS A 57 6.11 3.98 -12.77
N ASN A 58 6.91 3.05 -12.23
CA ASN A 58 8.07 2.49 -12.94
C ASN A 58 7.70 1.30 -13.84
N LYS A 59 6.42 0.90 -13.90
CA LYS A 59 5.92 -0.24 -14.69
C LYS A 59 6.68 -1.54 -14.41
N LEU A 60 7.10 -1.73 -13.17
CA LEU A 60 7.84 -2.92 -12.75
C LEU A 60 6.87 -4.06 -12.42
N SER A 61 7.25 -5.28 -12.75
CA SER A 61 6.57 -6.46 -12.25
C SER A 61 6.81 -6.64 -10.74
N LEU A 62 5.97 -7.45 -10.10
CA LEU A 62 6.10 -7.77 -8.68
C LEU A 62 7.49 -8.40 -8.38
N GLY A 63 7.91 -9.39 -9.16
CA GLY A 63 9.24 -10.01 -9.05
C GLY A 63 10.41 -9.04 -9.13
N GLN A 64 10.37 -8.06 -10.04
CA GLN A 64 11.44 -7.06 -10.17
C GLN A 64 11.56 -6.15 -8.94
N VAL A 65 10.45 -5.81 -8.31
CA VAL A 65 10.47 -5.00 -7.08
C VAL A 65 10.86 -5.85 -5.88
N ALA A 66 10.37 -7.10 -5.80
CA ALA A 66 10.72 -8.03 -4.74
C ALA A 66 12.23 -8.32 -4.72
N GLU A 67 12.83 -8.50 -5.90
CA GLU A 67 14.29 -8.65 -6.08
C GLU A 67 15.05 -7.42 -5.59
N LYS A 68 14.63 -6.20 -5.95
CA LYS A 68 15.24 -4.94 -5.48
C LYS A 68 15.21 -4.81 -3.95
N LEU A 69 14.16 -5.31 -3.32
CA LEU A 69 13.95 -5.27 -1.88
C LEU A 69 14.57 -6.46 -1.14
N ALA A 70 15.04 -7.48 -1.87
CA ALA A 70 15.48 -8.76 -1.33
C ALA A 70 14.41 -9.45 -0.45
N ILE A 71 13.15 -9.43 -0.89
CA ILE A 71 12.00 -10.09 -0.24
C ILE A 71 11.30 -11.05 -1.21
N SER A 72 10.37 -11.86 -0.71
CA SER A 72 9.55 -12.72 -1.58
C SER A 72 8.50 -11.91 -2.34
N GLU A 73 8.07 -12.42 -3.50
CA GLU A 73 6.94 -11.83 -4.24
C GLU A 73 5.66 -11.84 -3.41
N GLU A 74 5.44 -12.85 -2.58
CA GLU A 74 4.31 -12.95 -1.65
C GLU A 74 4.34 -11.83 -0.59
N GLU A 75 5.51 -11.59 0.02
CA GLU A 75 5.65 -10.50 0.99
C GLU A 75 5.39 -9.14 0.32
N LEU A 76 5.93 -8.92 -0.88
CA LEU A 76 5.64 -7.70 -1.63
C LEU A 76 4.15 -7.59 -2.01
N TYR A 77 3.51 -8.71 -2.36
CA TYR A 77 2.08 -8.75 -2.66
C TYR A 77 1.27 -8.26 -1.46
N ASP A 78 1.56 -8.76 -0.26
CA ASP A 78 0.91 -8.36 0.98
C ASP A 78 1.14 -6.87 1.31
N ILE A 79 2.35 -6.34 1.06
CA ILE A 79 2.64 -4.91 1.17
C ILE A 79 1.78 -4.11 0.18
N CYS A 80 1.74 -4.51 -1.09
CA CYS A 80 0.99 -3.83 -2.15
C CYS A 80 -0.54 -3.86 -1.91
N ARG A 81 -1.03 -4.86 -1.18
CA ARG A 81 -2.42 -4.97 -0.73
C ARG A 81 -2.73 -4.22 0.55
N GLY A 82 -1.75 -3.61 1.21
CA GLY A 82 -1.96 -2.86 2.44
C GLY A 82 -2.27 -3.74 3.65
N LYS A 83 -1.68 -4.94 3.73
CA LYS A 83 -1.80 -5.85 4.88
C LYS A 83 -0.95 -5.36 6.07
N ILE A 84 -1.30 -4.18 6.58
CA ILE A 84 -0.47 -3.39 7.50
C ILE A 84 -0.14 -4.05 8.85
N ASN A 85 -0.92 -5.06 9.27
CA ASN A 85 -0.70 -5.74 10.55
C ASN A 85 0.56 -6.61 10.54
N ASP A 86 1.03 -7.02 9.36
CA ASP A 86 2.18 -7.92 9.21
C ASP A 86 3.52 -7.15 9.17
N PHE A 87 3.47 -5.82 9.12
CA PHE A 87 4.64 -4.97 8.90
C PHE A 87 4.77 -3.87 9.95
N SER A 88 6.00 -3.60 10.38
CA SER A 88 6.34 -2.44 11.22
C SER A 88 6.58 -1.20 10.36
N ILE A 89 6.42 0.00 10.94
CA ILE A 89 6.74 1.27 10.25
C ILE A 89 8.20 1.27 9.78
N SER A 90 9.13 0.89 10.66
CA SER A 90 10.57 0.89 10.33
C SER A 90 10.90 -0.01 9.15
N ARG A 91 10.27 -1.19 9.07
CA ARG A 91 10.47 -2.12 7.94
C ARG A 91 9.95 -1.54 6.63
N LEU A 92 8.78 -0.90 6.65
CA LEU A 92 8.21 -0.25 5.46
C LEU A 92 9.02 0.97 5.00
N ILE A 93 9.55 1.77 5.93
CA ILE A 93 10.46 2.89 5.59
C ILE A 93 11.72 2.35 4.94
N PHE A 94 12.34 1.33 5.54
CA PHE A 94 13.55 0.69 4.99
C PHE A 94 13.32 0.20 3.55
N TYR A 95 12.17 -0.44 3.27
CA TYR A 95 11.84 -0.84 1.90
C TYR A 95 11.64 0.35 0.96
N LEU A 96 10.95 1.39 1.40
CA LEU A 96 10.74 2.57 0.57
C LEU A 96 12.07 3.27 0.22
N GLU A 97 12.97 3.42 1.20
CA GLU A 97 14.31 3.99 1.02
C GLU A 97 15.16 3.20 0.00
N LYS A 98 14.99 1.87 -0.05
CA LYS A 98 15.67 1.01 -1.06
C LYS A 98 15.16 1.24 -2.48
N LEU A 99 13.93 1.71 -2.63
CA LEU A 99 13.32 1.96 -3.94
C LEU A 99 13.59 3.38 -4.42
N THR A 100 13.58 4.36 -3.52
CA THR A 100 13.70 5.78 -3.85
C THR A 100 14.09 6.61 -2.62
N THR A 101 14.82 7.69 -2.85
CA THR A 101 15.19 8.69 -1.85
C THR A 101 14.30 9.94 -1.90
N ASP A 102 13.24 9.94 -2.71
CA ASP A 102 12.40 11.13 -2.98
C ASP A 102 11.30 11.34 -1.93
N TYR A 103 11.34 10.58 -0.83
CA TYR A 103 10.33 10.60 0.22
C TYR A 103 10.89 11.13 1.52
N GLU A 104 10.11 11.98 2.18
CA GLU A 104 10.35 12.46 3.53
C GLU A 104 9.12 12.16 4.41
N LEU A 105 9.35 11.69 5.63
CA LEU A 105 8.29 11.48 6.62
C LEU A 105 8.21 12.69 7.56
N ILE A 106 7.15 13.48 7.41
CA ILE A 106 6.90 14.65 8.24
C ILE A 106 5.79 14.34 9.26
N VAL A 107 6.08 14.56 10.54
CA VAL A 107 5.09 14.49 11.63
C VAL A 107 4.74 15.91 12.06
N PHE A 108 3.45 16.27 11.96
CA PHE A 108 2.97 17.59 12.36
C PHE A 108 1.73 17.48 13.24
N ASN A 109 1.57 18.44 14.14
CA ASN A 109 0.40 18.55 15.02
C ASN A 109 -0.72 19.32 14.32
N LYS A 110 -1.83 18.64 13.99
CA LYS A 110 -2.99 19.25 13.32
C LYS A 110 -3.57 20.46 14.07
N LYS A 111 -3.43 20.55 15.39
CA LYS A 111 -3.94 21.69 16.18
C LYS A 111 -3.11 22.97 16.01
N GLN A 112 -1.84 22.87 15.62
CA GLN A 112 -0.97 24.04 15.42
C GLN A 112 -1.16 24.70 14.04
N ILE A 113 -1.56 23.94 13.01
CA ILE A 113 -1.76 24.48 11.65
C ILE A 113 -2.95 25.45 11.58
N GLY A 114 -4.00 25.24 12.38
CA GLY A 114 -5.16 26.14 12.44
C GLY A 114 -4.83 27.54 12.96
N ASN A 115 -3.80 27.66 13.81
CA ASN A 115 -3.39 28.96 14.34
C ASN A 115 -2.51 29.74 13.35
N GLU A 116 -1.65 29.07 12.58
CA GLU A 116 -0.79 29.74 11.59
C GLU A 116 -1.55 30.25 10.36
N LEU A 117 -2.66 29.61 9.98
CA LEU A 117 -3.53 30.07 8.88
C LEU A 117 -4.44 31.24 9.28
N ASN A 118 -4.77 31.40 10.56
CA ASN A 118 -5.54 32.54 11.07
C ASN A 118 -4.68 33.81 11.26
N ILE A 119 -3.39 33.66 11.55
CA ILE A 119 -2.47 34.80 11.71
C ILE A 119 -2.11 35.44 10.35
N ARG A 120 -2.16 34.68 9.25
CA ARG A 120 -1.87 35.21 7.89
C ARG A 120 -3.03 35.95 7.23
N ASN A 121 -4.22 35.93 7.84
CA ASN A 121 -5.44 36.60 7.34
C ASN A 121 -5.94 37.71 8.28
N SER A 122 -5.12 38.14 9.27
CA SER A 122 -5.42 39.24 10.19
C SER A 122 -4.47 40.40 9.99
#